data_AF-A0A3E0NE42-F1
#
_entry.id   AF-A0A3E0NE42-F1
#
_cell.length_a   1.000
_cell.length_b   1.000
_cell.length_c   1.000
_cell.angle_alpha   90.00
_cell.angle_beta   90.00
_cell.angle_gamma   90.00
#
_symmetry.space_group_name_H-M   'P 1'
#
loop_
_entity.id
_entity.type
_entity.pdbx_description
1 polymer ?
#
loop_
_entity_poly.entity_id
_entity_poly.type
_entity_poly.pdbx_seq_one_letter_code
_entity_poly.pdbx_strand_id
1 'polypeptide(L)'
;MMPELISSSTRRAILGLGTTGRSVARFWKSRGIPFIALDTRPEVANDLDLRRELVGVEAHFGEFDDALFDAIDLLIASPGIAMDSPELMKAQQAGVEVRGDIDVFVAETEKPVIGITGSNGKSTVTTFVGQLLESCGFRVALGGNLGTGALDLLEQDADIYVLELSSFQLERAGDLNLAVATVLNLTPDHLDRHQTMPLYHLAKHRIFSGSKHVVVNARDPLTLPVGKGDVAWTAWRDDEPDLQQLGVRQIDGEPWIAFGFEALIRCSDLPVVGEQNIRNVLAALAICRGVGLEFAQLIEGVGSLRGLPHRCEFIAESGGVSFINDSKATNVGAAVSAICGLAKGKNIILIAGGESKGQSFEALSKAVKGTCKQVILMGAAAAEIAEALPSETNVVLADSLDIAVEMASGLAQVGDVVLLSPACASFDMFANYQQRGEIFRQAVLHLSDEVTS
;
A
#
# COMPACT_ATOMS: atom_id res chain seq x y z
N MET A 1 -43.32 -21.82 4.50
CA MET A 1 -42.16 -21.49 5.34
C MET A 1 -41.95 -20.00 5.23
N MET A 2 -42.14 -19.28 6.34
CA MET A 2 -42.00 -17.82 6.37
C MET A 2 -40.53 -17.45 6.23
N PRO A 3 -40.17 -16.39 5.48
CA PRO A 3 -38.82 -15.86 5.51
C PRO A 3 -38.57 -15.24 6.89
N GLU A 4 -37.56 -15.71 7.60
CA GLU A 4 -37.04 -15.04 8.80
C GLU A 4 -36.39 -13.71 8.37
N LEU A 5 -37.22 -12.66 8.28
CA LEU A 5 -36.75 -11.29 8.43
C LEU A 5 -36.36 -11.12 9.91
N ILE A 6 -35.11 -11.40 10.24
CA ILE A 6 -34.50 -10.84 11.45
C ILE A 6 -34.35 -9.35 11.15
N SER A 7 -35.38 -8.55 11.43
CA SER A 7 -35.24 -7.10 11.51
C SER A 7 -34.34 -6.83 12.71
N SER A 8 -33.04 -6.68 12.48
CA SER A 8 -32.14 -6.28 13.54
C SER A 8 -32.58 -4.87 13.99
N SER A 9 -32.91 -4.72 15.27
CA SER A 9 -33.27 -3.44 15.90
C SER A 9 -32.09 -2.48 16.04
N THR A 10 -30.94 -2.82 15.44
CA THR A 10 -29.68 -2.10 15.53
C THR A 10 -29.80 -0.75 14.85
N ARG A 11 -29.69 0.34 15.62
CA ARG A 11 -29.64 1.70 15.10
C ARG A 11 -28.21 2.00 14.65
N ARG A 12 -28.05 2.22 13.34
CA ARG A 12 -26.74 2.39 12.68
C ARG A 12 -26.50 3.84 12.33
N ALA A 13 -25.25 4.27 12.40
CA ALA A 13 -24.82 5.57 11.92
C ALA A 13 -23.50 5.47 11.14
N ILE A 14 -23.27 6.45 10.27
CA ILE A 14 -22.02 6.67 9.56
C ILE A 14 -21.46 8.00 10.03
N LEU A 15 -20.19 8.04 10.45
CA LEU A 15 -19.49 9.28 10.77
C LEU A 15 -18.42 9.58 9.72
N GLY A 16 -18.57 10.72 9.06
CA GLY A 16 -17.75 11.20 7.95
C GLY A 16 -18.27 10.70 6.60
N LEU A 17 -18.69 11.63 5.74
CA LEU A 17 -19.31 11.40 4.44
C LEU A 17 -18.36 11.73 3.28
N GLY A 18 -17.07 11.44 3.48
CA GLY A 18 -16.09 11.37 2.39
C GLY A 18 -16.31 10.13 1.51
N THR A 19 -15.31 9.78 0.70
CA THR A 19 -15.38 8.64 -0.24
C THR A 19 -15.83 7.34 0.44
N THR A 20 -15.21 6.98 1.56
CA THR A 20 -15.52 5.75 2.31
C THR A 20 -16.94 5.77 2.90
N GLY A 21 -17.30 6.83 3.63
CA GLY A 21 -18.65 6.94 4.23
C GLY A 21 -19.76 6.95 3.19
N ARG A 22 -19.55 7.61 2.04
CA ARG A 22 -20.48 7.55 0.90
C ARG A 22 -20.62 6.14 0.33
N SER A 23 -19.54 5.37 0.23
CA SER A 23 -19.62 3.96 -0.21
C SER A 23 -20.49 3.13 0.74
N VAL A 24 -20.30 3.27 2.06
CA VAL A 24 -21.17 2.62 3.08
C VAL A 24 -22.62 3.07 2.94
N ALA A 25 -22.86 4.38 2.79
CA ALA A 25 -24.21 4.93 2.65
C ALA A 25 -24.93 4.39 1.41
N ARG A 26 -24.24 4.35 0.26
CA ARG A 26 -24.78 3.79 -0.99
C ARG A 26 -25.09 2.30 -0.83
N PHE A 27 -24.19 1.54 -0.21
CA PHE A 27 -24.37 0.11 0.05
C PHE A 27 -25.57 -0.18 0.94
N TRP A 28 -25.69 0.48 2.10
CA TRP A 28 -26.83 0.27 2.98
C TRP A 28 -28.14 0.73 2.37
N LYS A 29 -28.14 1.84 1.63
CA LYS A 29 -29.32 2.31 0.91
C LYS A 29 -29.77 1.33 -0.16
N SER A 30 -28.85 0.73 -0.92
CA SER A 30 -29.21 -0.26 -1.96
C SER A 30 -29.80 -1.55 -1.38
N ARG A 31 -29.47 -1.87 -0.12
CA ARG A 31 -30.02 -3.00 0.65
C ARG A 31 -31.25 -2.65 1.49
N GLY A 32 -31.70 -1.38 1.48
CA GLY A 32 -32.82 -0.92 2.30
C GLY A 32 -32.55 -0.93 3.80
N ILE A 33 -31.28 -0.88 4.21
CA ILE A 33 -30.86 -0.85 5.61
C ILE A 33 -30.94 0.60 6.11
N PRO A 34 -31.70 0.89 7.17
CA PRO A 34 -31.81 2.24 7.73
C PRO A 34 -30.53 2.63 8.48
N PHE A 35 -30.10 3.88 8.33
CA PHE A 35 -28.95 4.46 9.02
C PHE A 35 -29.10 5.98 9.18
N ILE A 36 -28.25 6.56 10.02
CA ILE A 36 -28.08 8.00 10.21
C ILE A 36 -26.74 8.43 9.59
N ALA A 37 -26.72 9.54 8.87
CA ALA A 37 -25.52 10.11 8.26
C ALA A 37 -25.01 11.31 9.07
N LEU A 38 -23.76 11.25 9.54
CA LEU A 38 -23.14 12.29 10.36
C LEU A 38 -21.86 12.81 9.67
N ASP A 39 -21.67 14.12 9.59
CA ASP A 39 -20.39 14.71 9.18
C ASP A 39 -20.10 15.99 9.98
N THR A 40 -18.91 16.10 10.55
CA THR A 40 -18.54 17.25 11.41
C THR A 40 -18.39 18.56 10.62
N ARG A 41 -18.35 18.47 9.27
CA ARG A 41 -18.20 19.61 8.38
C ARG A 41 -19.57 20.16 7.95
N PRO A 42 -19.97 21.36 8.40
CA PRO A 42 -21.26 21.94 8.01
C PRO A 42 -21.35 22.22 6.50
N GLU A 43 -20.23 22.51 5.82
CA GLU A 43 -20.19 22.81 4.39
C GLU A 43 -20.50 21.59 3.51
N VAL A 44 -20.26 20.38 4.00
CA VAL A 44 -20.59 19.11 3.30
C VAL A 44 -22.10 19.00 3.09
N ALA A 45 -22.89 19.64 3.94
CA ALA A 45 -24.34 19.72 3.76
C ALA A 45 -24.72 20.36 2.42
N ASN A 46 -23.86 21.15 1.76
CA ASN A 46 -24.17 21.83 0.49
C ASN A 46 -23.83 21.00 -0.76
N ASP A 47 -23.24 19.82 -0.60
CA ASP A 47 -22.93 18.91 -1.70
C ASP A 47 -24.22 18.32 -2.30
N LEU A 48 -24.52 18.70 -3.55
CA LEU A 48 -25.73 18.30 -4.24
C LEU A 48 -25.78 16.80 -4.52
N ASP A 49 -24.65 16.17 -4.80
CA ASP A 49 -24.59 14.75 -5.09
C ASP A 49 -24.75 13.93 -3.81
N LEU A 50 -24.16 14.37 -2.70
CA LEU A 50 -24.39 13.75 -1.39
C LEU A 50 -25.87 13.84 -0.99
N ARG A 51 -26.50 15.01 -1.18
CA ARG A 51 -27.94 15.16 -0.88
C ARG A 51 -28.80 14.20 -1.68
N ARG A 52 -28.48 13.98 -2.96
CA ARG A 52 -29.16 12.99 -3.81
C ARG A 52 -28.97 11.57 -3.29
N GLU A 53 -27.75 11.23 -2.90
CA GLU A 53 -27.43 9.93 -2.29
C GLU A 53 -28.16 9.71 -0.96
N LEU A 54 -28.38 10.77 -0.17
CA LEU A 54 -29.00 10.71 1.16
C LEU A 54 -30.51 11.01 1.19
N VAL A 55 -31.20 11.11 0.05
CA VAL A 55 -32.67 11.28 0.05
C VAL A 55 -33.33 10.17 0.87
N GLY A 56 -34.13 10.56 1.87
CA GLY A 56 -34.82 9.64 2.79
C GLY A 56 -33.99 9.16 3.98
N VAL A 57 -32.76 9.65 4.14
CA VAL A 57 -31.85 9.33 5.25
C VAL A 57 -31.83 10.50 6.23
N GLU A 58 -31.87 10.21 7.53
CA GLU A 58 -31.63 11.20 8.58
C GLU A 58 -30.16 11.63 8.53
N ALA A 59 -29.89 12.94 8.35
CA ALA A 59 -28.53 13.45 8.22
C ALA A 59 -28.27 14.68 9.10
N HIS A 60 -27.14 14.70 9.80
CA HIS A 60 -26.70 15.79 10.69
C HIS A 60 -25.32 16.28 10.27
N PHE A 61 -25.13 17.60 10.28
CA PHE A 61 -23.89 18.25 9.85
C PHE A 61 -23.41 19.29 10.86
N GLY A 62 -22.10 19.36 11.10
CA GLY A 62 -21.51 20.26 12.09
C GLY A 62 -21.41 19.61 13.47
N GLU A 63 -21.76 20.36 14.51
CA GLU A 63 -21.77 19.85 15.88
C GLU A 63 -22.97 18.93 16.15
N PHE A 64 -22.76 17.88 16.94
CA PHE A 64 -23.79 16.91 17.32
C PHE A 64 -24.16 17.04 18.80
N ASP A 65 -25.42 16.78 19.12
CA ASP A 65 -25.87 16.59 20.50
C ASP A 65 -25.38 15.24 21.03
N ASP A 66 -24.95 15.17 22.28
CA ASP A 66 -24.48 13.94 22.93
C ASP A 66 -25.57 12.88 22.95
N ALA A 67 -26.84 13.29 23.10
CA ALA A 67 -28.01 12.41 23.08
C ALA A 67 -28.20 11.66 21.75
N LEU A 68 -27.54 12.11 20.67
CA LEU A 68 -27.53 11.40 19.40
C LEU A 68 -26.79 10.05 19.50
N PHE A 69 -25.69 10.03 20.25
CA PHE A 69 -24.86 8.82 20.40
C PHE A 69 -25.51 7.79 21.33
N ASP A 70 -26.27 8.24 22.33
CA ASP A 70 -27.04 7.36 23.24
C ASP A 70 -28.05 6.47 22.52
N ALA A 71 -28.43 6.85 21.29
CA ALA A 71 -29.40 6.13 20.50
C ALA A 71 -28.79 5.30 19.36
N ILE A 72 -27.46 5.22 19.25
CA ILE A 72 -26.76 4.48 18.19
C ILE A 72 -26.16 3.21 18.78
N ASP A 73 -26.38 2.07 18.13
CA ASP A 73 -25.76 0.79 18.53
C ASP A 73 -24.43 0.56 17.80
N LEU A 74 -24.38 0.93 16.50
CA LEU A 74 -23.24 0.72 15.62
C LEU A 74 -22.89 2.01 14.86
N LEU A 75 -21.65 2.46 14.99
CA LEU A 75 -21.10 3.61 14.28
C LEU A 75 -20.00 3.18 13.31
N ILE A 76 -20.21 3.40 12.02
CA ILE A 76 -19.17 3.21 10.99
C ILE A 76 -18.43 4.52 10.81
N ALA A 77 -17.17 4.56 11.26
CA ALA A 77 -16.34 5.75 11.20
C ALA A 77 -15.40 5.73 10.00
N SER A 78 -15.37 6.84 9.24
CA SER A 78 -14.47 7.01 8.12
C SER A 78 -12.99 7.01 8.56
N PRO A 79 -12.06 6.44 7.75
CA PRO A 79 -10.63 6.43 8.06
C PRO A 79 -9.94 7.78 8.28
N GLY A 80 -10.51 8.85 7.74
CA GLY A 80 -10.01 10.20 7.94
C GLY A 80 -10.28 10.77 9.34
N ILE A 81 -11.11 10.12 10.17
CA ILE A 81 -11.49 10.60 11.51
C ILE A 81 -10.61 9.93 12.56
N ALA A 82 -10.14 10.73 13.51
CA ALA A 82 -9.16 10.29 14.49
C ALA A 82 -9.86 9.48 15.57
N MET A 83 -9.28 8.37 16.03
CA MET A 83 -9.89 7.60 17.13
C MET A 83 -10.02 8.40 18.43
N ASP A 84 -9.20 9.44 18.59
CA ASP A 84 -9.25 10.40 19.70
C ASP A 84 -10.07 11.66 19.38
N SER A 85 -10.86 11.67 18.30
CA SER A 85 -11.77 12.78 18.02
C SER A 85 -12.86 12.86 19.08
N PRO A 86 -13.34 14.08 19.43
CA PRO A 86 -14.39 14.24 20.44
C PRO A 86 -15.63 13.39 20.18
N GLU A 87 -16.04 13.24 18.92
CA GLU A 87 -17.22 12.49 18.50
C GLU A 87 -17.05 10.98 18.72
N LEU A 88 -15.88 10.42 18.34
CA LEU A 88 -15.62 9.00 18.54
C LEU A 88 -15.42 8.66 20.02
N MET A 89 -14.77 9.54 20.79
CA MET A 89 -14.65 9.36 22.23
C MET A 89 -16.01 9.36 22.92
N LYS A 90 -16.92 10.27 22.54
CA LYS A 90 -18.30 10.31 23.04
C LYS A 90 -19.07 9.05 22.68
N ALA A 91 -19.01 8.60 21.43
CA ALA A 91 -19.64 7.36 21.00
C ALA A 91 -19.13 6.15 21.81
N GLN A 92 -17.82 6.03 21.99
CA GLN A 92 -17.23 4.96 22.78
C GLN A 92 -17.64 5.02 24.27
N GLN A 93 -17.73 6.23 24.85
CA GLN A 93 -18.19 6.42 26.23
C GLN A 93 -19.67 6.05 26.41
N ALA A 94 -20.50 6.29 25.40
CA ALA A 94 -21.89 5.85 25.35
C ALA A 94 -22.06 4.34 25.09
N GLY A 95 -20.96 3.60 24.92
CA GLY A 95 -20.98 2.15 24.67
C GLY A 95 -21.29 1.77 23.22
N VAL A 96 -21.27 2.74 22.29
CA VAL A 96 -21.50 2.51 20.88
C VAL A 96 -20.37 1.66 20.29
N GLU A 97 -20.75 0.64 19.51
CA GLU A 97 -19.78 -0.15 18.77
C GLU A 97 -19.23 0.66 17.59
N VAL A 98 -17.95 1.03 17.64
CA VAL A 98 -17.28 1.76 16.54
C VAL A 98 -16.56 0.75 15.63
N ARG A 99 -16.84 0.82 14.32
CA ARG A 99 -16.26 -0.04 13.27
C ARG A 99 -15.93 0.75 12.01
N GLY A 100 -15.28 0.09 11.04
CA GLY A 100 -14.94 0.64 9.73
C GLY A 100 -15.77 0.05 8.58
N ASP A 101 -15.53 0.55 7.38
CA ASP A 101 -16.08 0.03 6.12
C ASP A 101 -15.66 -1.42 5.84
N ILE A 102 -14.45 -1.78 6.27
CA ILE A 102 -13.92 -3.15 6.12
C ILE A 102 -14.72 -4.15 6.94
N ASP A 103 -15.17 -3.79 8.14
CA ASP A 103 -16.04 -4.65 8.96
C ASP A 103 -17.38 -4.90 8.28
N VAL A 104 -17.96 -3.86 7.66
CA VAL A 104 -19.19 -4.00 6.87
C VAL A 104 -18.94 -4.92 5.67
N PHE A 105 -17.81 -4.76 4.98
CA PHE A 105 -17.46 -5.59 3.84
C PHE A 105 -17.35 -7.07 4.19
N VAL A 106 -16.56 -7.43 5.22
CA VAL A 106 -16.34 -8.84 5.59
C VAL A 106 -17.61 -9.50 6.13
N ALA A 107 -18.53 -8.74 6.72
CA ALA A 107 -19.82 -9.25 7.19
C ALA A 107 -20.77 -9.63 6.04
N GLU A 108 -20.54 -9.11 4.83
CA GLU A 108 -21.45 -9.25 3.67
C GLU A 108 -20.97 -10.29 2.66
N THR A 109 -19.85 -10.97 2.91
CA THR A 109 -19.30 -12.00 2.03
C THR A 109 -18.90 -13.26 2.77
N GLU A 110 -19.25 -14.41 2.21
CA GLU A 110 -18.74 -15.72 2.65
C GLU A 110 -17.49 -16.16 1.88
N LYS A 111 -17.11 -15.42 0.82
CA LYS A 111 -15.91 -15.69 0.02
C LYS A 111 -14.65 -15.42 0.84
N PRO A 112 -13.54 -16.16 0.61
CA PRO A 112 -12.28 -15.88 1.27
C PRO A 112 -11.81 -14.44 1.01
N VAL A 113 -11.33 -13.80 2.07
CA VAL A 113 -10.75 -12.45 2.02
C VAL A 113 -9.30 -12.53 2.49
N ILE A 114 -8.39 -12.02 1.66
CA ILE A 114 -6.97 -11.84 1.99
C ILE A 114 -6.75 -10.39 2.39
N GLY A 115 -6.20 -10.14 3.57
CA GLY A 115 -5.83 -8.80 4.02
C GLY A 115 -4.33 -8.58 4.03
N ILE A 116 -3.88 -7.49 3.40
CA ILE A 116 -2.46 -7.14 3.28
C ILE A 116 -2.24 -5.73 3.84
N THR A 117 -1.41 -5.63 4.89
CA THR A 117 -0.94 -4.34 5.41
C THR A 117 0.58 -4.30 5.58
N GLY A 118 1.10 -3.15 5.97
CA GLY A 118 2.53 -2.87 6.16
C GLY A 118 2.83 -1.39 5.96
N SER A 119 4.05 -0.96 6.27
CA SER A 119 4.51 0.39 5.91
C SER A 119 4.70 0.48 4.39
N ASN A 120 5.47 -0.45 3.82
CA ASN A 120 5.85 -0.47 2.40
C ASN A 120 5.45 -1.78 1.70
N GLY A 121 5.40 -1.77 0.36
CA GLY A 121 5.16 -2.96 -0.47
C GLY A 121 3.70 -3.38 -0.64
N LYS A 122 2.77 -2.87 0.20
CA LYS A 122 1.34 -3.23 0.22
C LYS A 122 0.69 -3.36 -1.17
N SER A 123 0.74 -2.30 -1.98
CA SER A 123 0.05 -2.30 -3.28
C SER A 123 0.67 -3.30 -4.25
N THR A 124 2.00 -3.39 -4.24
CA THR A 124 2.72 -4.33 -5.12
C THR A 124 2.41 -5.77 -4.74
N VAL A 125 2.45 -6.11 -3.45
CA VAL A 125 2.09 -7.45 -2.98
C VAL A 125 0.62 -7.77 -3.24
N THR A 126 -0.30 -6.83 -2.99
CA THR A 126 -1.74 -6.98 -3.30
C THR A 126 -1.94 -7.29 -4.78
N THR A 127 -1.22 -6.58 -5.65
CA THR A 127 -1.27 -6.80 -7.11
C THR A 127 -0.68 -8.15 -7.51
N PHE A 128 0.49 -8.53 -6.96
CA PHE A 128 1.12 -9.82 -7.26
C PHE A 128 0.29 -11.00 -6.77
N VAL A 129 -0.33 -10.90 -5.58
CA VAL A 129 -1.26 -11.93 -5.08
C VAL A 129 -2.44 -12.05 -6.04
N GLY A 130 -3.00 -10.93 -6.51
CA GLY A 130 -4.05 -10.94 -7.54
C GLY A 130 -3.63 -11.68 -8.80
N GLN A 131 -2.51 -11.28 -9.41
CA GLN A 131 -1.99 -11.88 -10.65
C GLN A 131 -1.69 -13.38 -10.49
N LEU A 132 -1.13 -13.80 -9.34
CA LEU A 132 -0.86 -15.22 -9.06
C LEU A 132 -2.16 -16.01 -8.92
N LEU A 133 -3.14 -15.49 -8.19
CA LEU A 133 -4.46 -16.14 -8.05
C LEU A 133 -5.19 -16.24 -9.40
N GLU A 134 -5.16 -15.18 -10.21
CA GLU A 134 -5.71 -15.18 -11.57
C GLU A 134 -5.02 -16.22 -12.47
N SER A 135 -3.69 -16.32 -12.39
CA SER A 135 -2.93 -17.34 -13.14
C SER A 135 -3.29 -18.77 -12.72
N CYS A 136 -3.77 -18.95 -11.48
CA CYS A 136 -4.29 -20.21 -10.96
C CYS A 136 -5.80 -20.43 -11.25
N GLY A 137 -6.43 -19.54 -12.04
CA GLY A 137 -7.81 -19.68 -12.50
C GLY A 137 -8.88 -19.10 -11.57
N PHE A 138 -8.51 -18.33 -10.55
CA PHE A 138 -9.48 -17.65 -9.68
C PHE A 138 -9.98 -16.36 -10.32
N ARG A 139 -11.26 -16.05 -10.11
CA ARG A 139 -11.77 -14.69 -10.34
C ARG A 139 -11.48 -13.86 -9.10
N VAL A 140 -10.65 -12.83 -9.27
CA VAL A 140 -10.12 -12.05 -8.15
C VAL A 140 -10.67 -10.63 -8.19
N ALA A 141 -11.15 -10.15 -7.04
CA ALA A 141 -11.47 -8.74 -6.85
C ALA A 141 -10.43 -8.09 -5.93
N LEU A 142 -9.67 -7.13 -6.49
CA LEU A 142 -8.64 -6.38 -5.79
C LEU A 142 -9.19 -5.02 -5.35
N GLY A 143 -9.01 -4.66 -4.07
CA GLY A 143 -9.45 -3.35 -3.61
C GLY A 143 -9.05 -2.98 -2.20
N GLY A 144 -9.92 -2.20 -1.55
CA GLY A 144 -9.68 -1.63 -0.22
C GLY A 144 -9.05 -0.26 -0.32
N ASN A 145 -7.82 -0.11 0.18
CA ASN A 145 -7.03 1.12 0.06
C ASN A 145 -6.35 1.27 -1.33
N LEU A 146 -6.41 0.22 -2.16
CA LEU A 146 -5.87 0.21 -3.52
C LEU A 146 -7.02 0.19 -4.53
N GLY A 147 -7.12 1.20 -5.39
CA GLY A 147 -8.10 1.19 -6.48
C GLY A 147 -9.54 1.28 -5.96
N THR A 148 -10.33 0.23 -6.18
CA THR A 148 -11.76 0.17 -5.84
C THR A 148 -11.97 0.03 -4.33
N GLY A 149 -12.88 0.83 -3.76
CA GLY A 149 -13.24 0.72 -2.34
C GLY A 149 -13.85 -0.65 -2.00
N ALA A 150 -13.66 -1.13 -0.78
CA ALA A 150 -14.01 -2.51 -0.41
C ALA A 150 -15.48 -2.87 -0.71
N LEU A 151 -16.44 -2.05 -0.31
CA LEU A 151 -17.86 -2.34 -0.52
C LEU A 151 -18.26 -2.34 -2.00
N ASP A 152 -17.60 -1.53 -2.82
CA ASP A 152 -17.84 -1.49 -4.27
C ASP A 152 -17.34 -2.80 -4.94
N LEU A 153 -16.48 -3.60 -4.28
CA LEU A 153 -16.07 -4.93 -4.76
C LEU A 153 -17.18 -5.96 -4.67
N LEU A 154 -18.17 -5.79 -3.77
CA LEU A 154 -19.26 -6.76 -3.57
C LEU A 154 -20.18 -6.87 -4.80
N GLU A 155 -20.09 -5.91 -5.74
CA GLU A 155 -20.80 -5.96 -7.01
C GLU A 155 -20.09 -6.84 -8.06
N GLN A 156 -18.85 -7.25 -7.80
CA GLN A 156 -18.05 -8.08 -8.69
C GLN A 156 -18.26 -9.57 -8.39
N ASP A 157 -18.36 -10.39 -9.43
CA ASP A 157 -18.41 -11.85 -9.27
C ASP A 157 -16.99 -12.40 -9.07
N ALA A 158 -16.58 -12.47 -7.81
CA ALA A 158 -15.27 -12.94 -7.39
C ALA A 158 -15.33 -14.25 -6.59
N ASP A 159 -14.32 -15.08 -6.78
CA ASP A 159 -14.07 -16.28 -5.98
C ASP A 159 -13.28 -15.95 -4.72
N ILE A 160 -12.46 -14.90 -4.76
CA ILE A 160 -11.61 -14.44 -3.67
C ILE A 160 -11.40 -12.92 -3.73
N TYR A 161 -11.36 -12.29 -2.56
CA TYR A 161 -11.05 -10.87 -2.43
C TYR A 161 -9.65 -10.68 -1.87
N VAL A 162 -8.92 -9.70 -2.41
CA VAL A 162 -7.61 -9.29 -1.89
C VAL A 162 -7.64 -7.80 -1.57
N LEU A 163 -7.51 -7.49 -0.29
CA LEU A 163 -7.64 -6.14 0.23
C LEU A 163 -6.28 -5.59 0.65
N GLU A 164 -5.92 -4.45 0.07
CA GLU A 164 -4.92 -3.58 0.68
C GLU A 164 -5.56 -2.85 1.86
N LEU A 165 -5.01 -2.99 3.07
CA LEU A 165 -5.55 -2.36 4.27
C LEU A 165 -4.55 -1.36 4.88
N SER A 166 -5.02 -0.12 5.09
CA SER A 166 -4.24 0.91 5.78
C SER A 166 -4.29 0.73 7.31
N SER A 167 -3.34 1.33 8.05
CA SER A 167 -3.43 1.37 9.51
C SER A 167 -4.66 2.14 9.98
N PHE A 168 -5.07 3.18 9.24
CA PHE A 168 -6.28 3.92 9.54
C PHE A 168 -7.52 3.06 9.42
N GLN A 169 -7.65 2.19 8.41
CA GLN A 169 -8.79 1.26 8.35
C GLN A 169 -8.76 0.25 9.51
N LEU A 170 -7.56 -0.28 9.80
CA LEU A 170 -7.40 -1.33 10.80
C LEU A 170 -7.55 -0.86 12.25
N GLU A 171 -7.25 0.40 12.59
CA GLU A 171 -7.30 0.89 13.99
C GLU A 171 -8.69 0.80 14.64
N ARG A 172 -9.75 0.75 13.82
CA ARG A 172 -11.15 0.59 14.24
C ARG A 172 -11.78 -0.74 13.81
N ALA A 173 -10.99 -1.63 13.19
CA ALA A 173 -11.47 -2.94 12.80
C ALA A 173 -11.73 -3.82 14.04
N GLY A 174 -12.82 -4.58 13.98
CA GLY A 174 -13.10 -5.68 14.88
C GLY A 174 -12.46 -6.98 14.39
N ASP A 175 -13.18 -8.09 14.53
CA ASP A 175 -12.75 -9.39 14.04
C ASP A 175 -13.04 -9.53 12.54
N LEU A 176 -11.99 -9.36 11.73
CA LEU A 176 -12.13 -9.40 10.27
C LEU A 176 -12.25 -10.82 9.70
N ASN A 177 -11.91 -11.84 10.49
CA ASN A 177 -12.05 -13.26 10.13
C ASN A 177 -11.44 -13.62 8.76
N LEU A 178 -10.32 -12.99 8.42
CA LEU A 178 -9.67 -13.12 7.12
C LEU A 178 -9.20 -14.56 6.86
N ALA A 179 -9.27 -14.99 5.60
CA ALA A 179 -8.72 -16.27 5.19
C ALA A 179 -7.19 -16.27 5.35
N VAL A 180 -6.54 -15.17 4.93
CA VAL A 180 -5.11 -14.95 5.11
C VAL A 180 -4.88 -13.49 5.48
N ALA A 181 -4.03 -13.24 6.48
CA ALA A 181 -3.63 -11.90 6.90
C ALA A 181 -2.10 -11.74 6.96
N THR A 182 -1.60 -10.56 6.60
CA THR A 182 -0.17 -10.25 6.71
C THR A 182 0.11 -8.80 7.09
N VAL A 183 1.17 -8.61 7.87
CA VAL A 183 1.88 -7.34 8.03
C VAL A 183 3.24 -7.51 7.35
N LEU A 184 3.47 -6.84 6.22
CA LEU A 184 4.68 -7.06 5.40
C LEU A 184 5.98 -6.57 6.07
N ASN A 185 5.89 -5.42 6.74
CA ASN A 185 6.99 -4.72 7.42
C ASN A 185 6.42 -3.57 8.25
N LEU A 186 7.18 -3.14 9.25
CA LEU A 186 6.86 -1.98 10.09
C LEU A 186 8.06 -1.03 10.24
N THR A 187 7.94 0.14 9.61
CA THR A 187 8.85 1.28 9.75
C THR A 187 8.06 2.54 10.12
N PRO A 188 8.68 3.56 10.75
CA PRO A 188 8.04 4.83 11.06
C PRO A 188 7.33 5.44 9.85
N ASP A 189 6.03 5.67 10.00
CA ASP A 189 5.15 6.28 9.01
C ASP A 189 3.87 6.74 9.73
N HIS A 190 3.23 7.80 9.25
CA HIS A 190 1.98 8.34 9.82
C HIS A 190 1.98 8.60 11.34
N LEU A 191 3.13 8.94 11.94
CA LEU A 191 3.23 9.20 13.38
C LEU A 191 2.56 10.51 13.82
N ASP A 192 2.31 11.43 12.89
CA ASP A 192 1.43 12.59 13.07
C ASP A 192 0.02 12.18 13.48
N ARG A 193 -0.44 11.02 13.03
CA ARG A 193 -1.77 10.49 13.33
C ARG A 193 -1.78 9.42 14.41
N HIS A 194 -0.80 8.51 14.40
CA HIS A 194 -0.71 7.42 15.37
C HIS A 194 0.01 7.82 16.66
N GLN A 195 0.62 9.01 16.70
CA GLN A 195 1.41 9.58 17.79
C GLN A 195 2.73 8.82 18.07
N THR A 196 2.70 7.49 18.15
CA THR A 196 3.85 6.66 18.52
C THR A 196 3.92 5.37 17.69
N MET A 197 5.13 4.82 17.57
CA MET A 197 5.36 3.53 16.89
C MET A 197 4.57 2.36 17.50
N PRO A 198 4.46 2.22 18.84
CA PRO A 198 3.63 1.18 19.44
C PRO A 198 2.14 1.26 19.06
N LEU A 199 1.57 2.47 18.99
CA LEU A 199 0.18 2.64 18.56
C LEU A 199 0.00 2.29 17.08
N TYR A 200 0.92 2.70 16.22
CA TYR A 200 0.94 2.31 14.80
C TYR A 200 1.05 0.78 14.60
N HIS A 201 1.91 0.14 15.39
CA HIS A 201 2.05 -1.31 15.42
C HIS A 201 0.73 -1.99 15.82
N LEU A 202 0.13 -1.58 16.94
CA LEU A 202 -1.15 -2.12 17.42
C LEU A 202 -2.27 -1.94 16.37
N ALA A 203 -2.33 -0.78 15.71
CA ALA A 203 -3.29 -0.51 14.65
C ALA A 203 -3.18 -1.53 13.51
N LYS A 204 -1.96 -1.81 13.01
CA LYS A 204 -1.78 -2.82 11.94
C LYS A 204 -2.05 -4.25 12.40
N HIS A 205 -1.67 -4.59 13.64
CA HIS A 205 -1.82 -5.96 14.16
C HIS A 205 -3.27 -6.38 14.35
N ARG A 206 -4.22 -5.43 14.39
CA ARG A 206 -5.65 -5.75 14.33
C ARG A 206 -6.05 -6.60 13.12
N ILE A 207 -5.28 -6.56 12.02
CA ILE A 207 -5.52 -7.40 10.84
C ILE A 207 -5.54 -8.90 11.17
N PHE A 208 -4.83 -9.33 12.20
CA PHE A 208 -4.74 -10.74 12.58
C PHE A 208 -5.97 -11.24 13.36
N SER A 209 -6.84 -10.35 13.84
CA SER A 209 -7.99 -10.75 14.66
C SER A 209 -8.98 -11.64 13.87
N GLY A 210 -9.23 -12.83 14.39
CA GLY A 210 -10.06 -13.86 13.74
C GLY A 210 -9.45 -14.52 12.50
N SER A 211 -8.23 -14.16 12.10
CA SER A 211 -7.63 -14.69 10.86
C SER A 211 -7.35 -16.18 10.92
N LYS A 212 -7.65 -16.90 9.83
CA LYS A 212 -7.48 -18.37 9.73
C LYS A 212 -6.03 -18.77 9.46
N HIS A 213 -5.30 -17.93 8.71
CA HIS A 213 -3.90 -18.14 8.39
C HIS A 213 -3.14 -16.82 8.45
N VAL A 214 -1.91 -16.86 8.97
CA VAL A 214 -1.06 -15.67 9.10
C VAL A 214 0.21 -15.83 8.27
N VAL A 215 0.57 -14.78 7.53
CA VAL A 215 1.85 -14.70 6.82
C VAL A 215 2.75 -13.66 7.47
N VAL A 216 3.95 -14.08 7.87
CA VAL A 216 4.91 -13.24 8.60
C VAL A 216 6.22 -13.07 7.85
N ASN A 217 6.82 -11.89 8.02
CA ASN A 217 8.20 -11.63 7.64
C ASN A 217 9.12 -12.02 8.80
N ALA A 218 9.83 -13.14 8.69
CA ALA A 218 10.69 -13.65 9.77
C ALA A 218 11.90 -12.74 10.06
N ARG A 219 12.19 -11.76 9.19
CA ARG A 219 13.28 -10.78 9.37
C ARG A 219 12.84 -9.49 10.02
N ASP A 220 11.53 -9.27 10.16
CA ASP A 220 10.98 -8.11 10.85
C ASP A 220 10.17 -8.58 12.07
N PRO A 221 10.77 -8.58 13.28
CA PRO A 221 10.10 -9.04 14.50
C PRO A 221 8.81 -8.27 14.82
N LEU A 222 8.67 -7.03 14.33
CA LEU A 222 7.45 -6.24 14.53
C LEU A 222 6.28 -6.78 13.71
N THR A 223 6.49 -7.67 12.74
CA THR A 223 5.40 -8.27 11.95
C THR A 223 4.79 -9.52 12.59
N LEU A 224 5.48 -10.10 13.58
CA LEU A 224 5.05 -11.32 14.25
C LEU A 224 3.89 -11.02 15.20
N PRO A 225 2.70 -11.63 15.04
CA PRO A 225 1.59 -11.40 15.95
C PRO A 225 1.94 -11.83 17.37
N VAL A 226 1.37 -11.12 18.34
CA VAL A 226 1.57 -11.41 19.76
C VAL A 226 0.73 -12.62 20.15
N GLY A 227 1.40 -13.74 20.40
CA GLY A 227 0.76 -15.01 20.72
C GLY A 227 0.49 -15.84 19.46
N LYS A 228 0.94 -17.10 19.46
CA LYS A 228 0.81 -17.98 18.30
C LYS A 228 -0.62 -18.52 18.11
N GLY A 229 -1.34 -18.71 19.22
CA GLY A 229 -2.61 -19.44 19.22
C GLY A 229 -2.50 -20.78 18.49
N ASP A 230 -3.63 -21.25 17.95
CA ASP A 230 -3.72 -22.43 17.08
C ASP A 230 -3.83 -22.05 15.58
N VAL A 231 -3.49 -20.81 15.23
CA VAL A 231 -3.57 -20.31 13.85
C VAL A 231 -2.46 -20.94 13.00
N ALA A 232 -2.74 -21.21 11.72
CA ALA A 232 -1.73 -21.72 10.77
C ALA A 232 -0.87 -20.58 10.21
N TRP A 233 0.44 -20.83 10.03
CA TRP A 233 1.42 -19.79 9.68
C TRP A 233 2.24 -20.18 8.47
N THR A 234 2.53 -19.19 7.62
CA THR A 234 3.61 -19.27 6.62
C THR A 234 4.59 -18.14 6.90
N ALA A 235 5.89 -18.45 6.93
CA ALA A 235 6.92 -17.44 7.08
C ALA A 235 7.72 -17.28 5.79
N TRP A 236 8.13 -16.04 5.53
CA TRP A 236 9.09 -15.72 4.50
C TRP A 236 10.21 -14.84 5.06
N ARG A 237 11.38 -14.89 4.43
CA ARG A 237 12.56 -14.09 4.75
C ARG A 237 13.33 -13.76 3.48
N ASP A 238 14.20 -12.76 3.52
CA ASP A 238 14.98 -12.31 2.36
C ASP A 238 16.43 -12.85 2.32
N ASP A 239 16.71 -13.80 3.20
CA ASP A 239 17.95 -14.57 3.32
C ASP A 239 17.63 -16.08 3.35
N GLU A 240 18.62 -16.90 3.70
CA GLU A 240 18.55 -18.36 3.64
C GLU A 240 17.30 -18.90 4.39
N PRO A 241 16.39 -19.65 3.74
CA PRO A 241 15.18 -20.14 4.38
C PRO A 241 15.46 -21.17 5.47
N ASP A 242 14.65 -21.15 6.54
CA ASP A 242 14.54 -22.30 7.45
C ASP A 242 13.61 -23.37 6.85
N LEU A 243 13.54 -24.54 7.49
CA LEU A 243 12.58 -25.58 7.15
C LEU A 243 11.15 -25.02 7.11
N GLN A 244 10.44 -25.32 6.02
CA GLN A 244 9.06 -24.89 5.77
C GLN A 244 8.86 -23.36 5.70
N GLN A 245 9.90 -22.61 5.35
CA GLN A 245 9.83 -21.18 5.10
C GLN A 245 10.27 -20.84 3.68
N LEU A 246 9.73 -19.74 3.14
CA LEU A 246 10.24 -19.13 1.93
C LEU A 246 11.45 -18.26 2.23
N GLY A 247 12.45 -18.27 1.35
CA GLY A 247 13.68 -17.50 1.52
C GLY A 247 14.44 -17.29 0.23
N VAL A 248 15.57 -16.60 0.34
CA VAL A 248 16.54 -16.45 -0.76
C VAL A 248 17.79 -17.26 -0.44
N ARG A 249 18.10 -18.26 -1.26
CA ARG A 249 19.30 -19.09 -1.16
C ARG A 249 20.28 -18.74 -2.27
N GLN A 250 21.58 -18.78 -1.98
CA GLN A 250 22.64 -18.77 -2.99
C GLN A 250 22.90 -20.19 -3.50
N ILE A 251 22.74 -20.41 -4.81
CA ILE A 251 23.05 -21.69 -5.49
C ILE A 251 23.99 -21.35 -6.63
N ASP A 252 25.20 -21.90 -6.60
CA ASP A 252 26.26 -21.66 -7.60
C ASP A 252 26.55 -20.17 -7.87
N GLY A 253 26.40 -19.33 -6.84
CA GLY A 253 26.63 -17.88 -6.92
C GLY A 253 25.44 -17.07 -7.44
N GLU A 254 24.30 -17.71 -7.72
CA GLU A 254 23.06 -17.05 -8.10
C GLU A 254 22.02 -17.07 -6.97
N PRO A 255 21.27 -15.98 -6.74
CA PRO A 255 20.16 -15.97 -5.80
C PRO A 255 18.92 -16.69 -6.36
N TRP A 256 18.35 -17.59 -5.56
CA TRP A 256 17.11 -18.32 -5.85
C TRP A 256 16.07 -18.07 -4.76
N ILE A 257 14.81 -17.92 -5.16
CA ILE A 257 13.68 -18.12 -4.24
C ILE A 257 13.59 -19.63 -3.95
N ALA A 258 13.53 -19.97 -2.67
CA ALA A 258 13.51 -21.35 -2.20
C ALA A 258 12.49 -21.55 -1.06
N PHE A 259 11.99 -22.77 -0.91
CA PHE A 259 11.16 -23.19 0.21
C PHE A 259 11.84 -24.33 0.98
N GLY A 260 12.32 -24.05 2.19
CA GLY A 260 13.19 -24.97 2.92
C GLY A 260 14.39 -25.37 2.06
N PHE A 261 14.50 -26.65 1.70
CA PHE A 261 15.60 -27.12 0.83
C PHE A 261 15.30 -27.03 -0.67
N GLU A 262 14.05 -26.82 -1.05
CA GLU A 262 13.62 -26.84 -2.45
C GLU A 262 13.91 -25.49 -3.12
N ALA A 263 14.69 -25.50 -4.20
CA ALA A 263 14.87 -24.32 -5.05
C ALA A 263 13.67 -24.19 -5.99
N LEU A 264 13.03 -23.03 -6.00
CA LEU A 264 11.79 -22.80 -6.76
C LEU A 264 12.05 -22.07 -8.09
N ILE A 265 12.68 -20.89 -8.03
CA ILE A 265 12.95 -20.07 -9.22
C ILE A 265 14.17 -19.16 -8.97
N ARG A 266 14.97 -18.90 -10.02
CA ARG A 266 16.04 -17.90 -9.96
C ARG A 266 15.46 -16.51 -9.81
N CYS A 267 16.08 -15.68 -8.97
CA CYS A 267 15.66 -14.29 -8.85
C CYS A 267 15.88 -13.51 -10.16
N SER A 268 16.83 -13.94 -11.02
CA SER A 268 17.07 -13.35 -12.35
C SER A 268 15.98 -13.71 -13.39
N ASP A 269 15.20 -14.76 -13.16
CA ASP A 269 14.10 -15.17 -14.03
C ASP A 269 12.79 -14.43 -13.67
N LEU A 270 12.78 -13.61 -12.62
CA LEU A 270 11.62 -12.81 -12.24
C LEU A 270 11.43 -11.65 -13.23
N PRO A 271 10.19 -11.34 -13.66
CA PRO A 271 9.91 -10.22 -14.57
C PRO A 271 9.99 -8.85 -13.88
N VAL A 272 10.41 -8.81 -12.62
CA VAL A 272 10.45 -7.62 -11.76
C VAL A 272 11.85 -7.43 -11.21
N VAL A 273 12.29 -6.17 -11.13
CA VAL A 273 13.68 -5.83 -10.80
C VAL A 273 13.79 -5.30 -9.38
N GLY A 274 14.91 -5.60 -8.72
CA GLY A 274 15.29 -5.06 -7.42
C GLY A 274 14.92 -5.96 -6.24
N GLU A 275 15.73 -5.91 -5.18
CA GLU A 275 15.55 -6.75 -3.98
C GLU A 275 14.19 -6.57 -3.31
N GLN A 276 13.68 -5.34 -3.31
CA GLN A 276 12.38 -5.05 -2.74
C GLN A 276 11.26 -5.80 -3.48
N ASN A 277 11.39 -5.97 -4.79
CA ASN A 277 10.44 -6.76 -5.55
C ASN A 277 10.62 -8.26 -5.29
N ILE A 278 11.84 -8.76 -5.08
CA ILE A 278 12.06 -10.14 -4.62
C ILE A 278 11.34 -10.38 -3.30
N ARG A 279 11.45 -9.47 -2.33
CA ARG A 279 10.69 -9.51 -1.06
C ARG A 279 9.18 -9.51 -1.28
N ASN A 280 8.70 -8.68 -2.20
CA ASN A 280 7.28 -8.63 -2.55
C ASN A 280 6.80 -9.96 -3.17
N VAL A 281 7.61 -10.59 -4.03
CA VAL A 281 7.30 -11.92 -4.61
C VAL A 281 7.30 -12.98 -3.52
N LEU A 282 8.28 -13.01 -2.62
CA LEU A 282 8.31 -13.93 -1.48
C LEU A 282 7.05 -13.81 -0.61
N ALA A 283 6.64 -12.59 -0.28
CA ALA A 283 5.42 -12.33 0.46
C ALA A 283 4.17 -12.80 -0.31
N ALA A 284 4.09 -12.50 -1.61
CA ALA A 284 2.96 -12.91 -2.44
C ALA A 284 2.83 -14.44 -2.55
N LEU A 285 3.94 -15.15 -2.76
CA LEU A 285 3.99 -16.61 -2.75
C LEU A 285 3.57 -17.18 -1.39
N ALA A 286 4.03 -16.59 -0.29
CA ALA A 286 3.67 -17.02 1.06
C ALA A 286 2.17 -16.83 1.35
N ILE A 287 1.58 -15.72 0.89
CA ILE A 287 0.14 -15.43 0.99
C ILE A 287 -0.67 -16.44 0.18
N CYS A 288 -0.31 -16.66 -1.09
CA CYS A 288 -1.01 -17.62 -1.94
C CYS A 288 -0.89 -19.05 -1.39
N ARG A 289 0.26 -19.40 -0.79
CA ARG A 289 0.43 -20.66 -0.06
C ARG A 289 -0.51 -20.76 1.13
N GLY A 290 -0.73 -19.66 1.86
CA GLY A 290 -1.71 -19.59 2.96
C GLY A 290 -3.17 -19.77 2.53
N VAL A 291 -3.49 -19.52 1.26
CA VAL A 291 -4.81 -19.82 0.67
C VAL A 291 -4.94 -21.31 0.29
N GLY A 292 -3.83 -22.06 0.31
CA GLY A 292 -3.78 -23.49 0.01
C GLY A 292 -3.26 -23.83 -1.39
N LEU A 293 -2.68 -22.88 -2.13
CA LEU A 293 -2.07 -23.15 -3.44
C LEU A 293 -0.70 -23.82 -3.31
N GLU A 294 -0.37 -24.71 -4.23
CA GLU A 294 0.94 -25.37 -4.29
C GLU A 294 1.97 -24.51 -5.04
N PHE A 295 3.25 -24.57 -4.62
CA PHE A 295 4.30 -23.77 -5.26
C PHE A 295 4.45 -24.07 -6.75
N ALA A 296 4.27 -25.33 -7.17
CA ALA A 296 4.32 -25.69 -8.59
C ALA A 296 3.37 -24.83 -9.45
N GLN A 297 2.13 -24.62 -8.98
CA GLN A 297 1.13 -23.79 -9.68
C GLN A 297 1.52 -22.31 -9.67
N LEU A 298 2.05 -21.84 -8.53
CA LEU A 298 2.44 -20.44 -8.37
C LEU A 298 3.63 -20.07 -9.24
N ILE A 299 4.65 -20.94 -9.32
CA ILE A 299 5.86 -20.69 -10.11
C ILE A 299 5.56 -20.60 -11.60
N GLU A 300 4.60 -21.38 -12.12
CA GLU A 300 4.10 -21.23 -13.50
C GLU A 300 3.54 -19.82 -13.76
N GLY A 301 2.85 -19.24 -12.77
CA GLY A 301 2.29 -17.89 -12.83
C GLY A 301 3.29 -16.75 -12.64
N VAL A 302 4.44 -16.99 -12.00
CA VAL A 302 5.41 -15.94 -11.66
C VAL A 302 5.91 -15.17 -12.89
N GLY A 303 6.04 -15.82 -14.04
CA GLY A 303 6.44 -15.16 -15.30
C GLY A 303 5.45 -14.10 -15.81
N SER A 304 4.18 -14.18 -15.40
CA SER A 304 3.16 -13.20 -15.75
C SER A 304 3.12 -12.00 -14.81
N LEU A 305 3.93 -11.97 -13.73
CA LEU A 305 3.94 -10.85 -12.81
C LEU A 305 4.30 -9.55 -13.54
N ARG A 306 3.53 -8.50 -13.25
CA ARG A 306 3.77 -7.14 -13.74
C ARG A 306 3.74 -6.20 -12.55
N GLY A 307 4.81 -5.42 -12.40
CA GLY A 307 4.91 -4.36 -11.41
C GLY A 307 3.80 -3.31 -11.57
N LEU A 308 3.62 -2.48 -10.55
CA LEU A 308 2.70 -1.35 -10.63
C LEU A 308 3.38 -0.16 -11.33
N PRO A 309 2.62 0.64 -12.10
CA PRO A 309 3.11 1.90 -12.60
C PRO A 309 3.70 2.76 -11.48
N HIS A 310 4.82 3.41 -11.76
CA HIS A 310 5.48 4.35 -10.85
C HIS A 310 6.03 3.73 -9.54
N ARG A 311 6.19 2.40 -9.46
CA ARG A 311 6.82 1.70 -8.32
C ARG A 311 8.01 0.85 -8.80
N CYS A 312 9.20 1.44 -8.81
CA CYS A 312 10.41 0.84 -9.41
C CYS A 312 10.12 0.23 -10.79
N GLU A 313 9.32 0.94 -11.58
CA GLU A 313 8.87 0.49 -12.88
C GLU A 313 9.97 0.69 -13.91
N PHE A 314 10.38 -0.38 -14.58
CA PHE A 314 11.27 -0.28 -15.73
C PHE A 314 10.51 0.36 -16.91
N ILE A 315 11.04 1.47 -17.44
CA ILE A 315 10.43 2.20 -18.55
C ILE A 315 11.06 1.77 -19.87
N ALA A 316 12.39 1.87 -19.96
CA ALA A 316 13.15 1.57 -21.15
C ALA A 316 14.63 1.33 -20.81
N GLU A 317 15.35 0.73 -21.76
CA GLU A 317 16.80 0.72 -21.79
C GLU A 317 17.27 1.43 -23.07
N SER A 318 18.15 2.41 -22.91
CA SER A 318 18.75 3.14 -24.03
C SER A 318 20.25 3.27 -23.81
N GLY A 319 21.05 2.90 -24.83
CA GLY A 319 22.52 2.93 -24.72
C GLY A 319 23.10 2.07 -23.59
N GLY A 320 22.41 1.00 -23.17
CA GLY A 320 22.81 0.17 -22.02
C GLY A 320 22.57 0.81 -20.65
N VAL A 321 21.76 1.89 -20.59
CA VAL A 321 21.32 2.57 -19.37
C VAL A 321 19.86 2.21 -19.11
N SER A 322 19.56 1.74 -17.89
CA SER A 322 18.18 1.44 -17.51
C SER A 322 17.49 2.65 -16.89
N PHE A 323 16.27 2.96 -17.32
CA PHE A 323 15.45 4.05 -16.78
C PHE A 323 14.31 3.49 -15.93
N ILE A 324 14.27 3.89 -14.66
CA ILE A 324 13.35 3.34 -13.66
C ILE A 324 12.51 4.46 -13.04
N ASN A 325 11.18 4.29 -13.13
CA ASN A 325 10.19 5.19 -12.58
C ASN A 325 9.70 4.71 -11.21
N ASP A 326 10.07 5.44 -10.17
CA ASP A 326 9.63 5.23 -8.79
C ASP A 326 8.99 6.50 -8.22
N SER A 327 8.21 7.23 -9.05
CA SER A 327 7.56 8.48 -8.66
C SER A 327 6.65 8.35 -7.42
N LYS A 328 6.18 7.15 -7.08
CA LYS A 328 5.39 6.87 -5.88
C LYS A 328 6.22 6.87 -4.58
N ALA A 329 7.55 6.94 -4.65
CA ALA A 329 8.41 7.16 -3.47
C ALA A 329 8.32 8.61 -2.96
N THR A 330 7.16 8.96 -2.39
CA THR A 330 6.85 10.30 -1.90
C THR A 330 7.36 10.58 -0.47
N ASN A 331 8.21 9.70 0.07
CA ASN A 331 8.85 9.83 1.38
C ASN A 331 10.28 9.26 1.34
N VAL A 332 11.09 9.64 2.32
CA VAL A 332 12.52 9.27 2.38
C VAL A 332 12.73 7.75 2.47
N GLY A 333 11.93 7.04 3.25
CA GLY A 333 12.08 5.59 3.43
C GLY A 333 11.87 4.81 2.12
N ALA A 334 10.89 5.23 1.32
CA ALA A 334 10.63 4.63 0.01
C ALA A 334 11.80 4.84 -0.96
N ALA A 335 12.34 6.06 -1.02
CA ALA A 335 13.47 6.38 -1.88
C ALA A 335 14.75 5.64 -1.48
N VAL A 336 15.05 5.58 -0.18
CA VAL A 336 16.16 4.78 0.36
C VAL A 336 16.02 3.31 -0.06
N SER A 337 14.81 2.75 0.06
CA SER A 337 14.56 1.37 -0.34
C SER A 337 14.80 1.12 -1.83
N ALA A 338 14.44 2.06 -2.70
CA ALA A 338 14.66 1.95 -4.14
C ALA A 338 16.14 2.07 -4.50
N ILE A 339 16.84 3.06 -3.94
CA ILE A 339 18.28 3.28 -4.15
C ILE A 339 19.07 2.04 -3.74
N CYS A 340 18.92 1.57 -2.50
CA CYS A 340 19.66 0.41 -2.01
C CYS A 340 19.31 -0.87 -2.78
N GLY A 341 18.05 -1.06 -3.15
CA GLY A 341 17.59 -2.26 -3.86
C GLY A 341 18.09 -2.36 -5.31
N LEU A 342 18.46 -1.24 -5.94
CA LEU A 342 18.94 -1.16 -7.33
C LEU A 342 20.46 -1.04 -7.46
N ALA A 343 21.14 -0.59 -6.40
CA ALA A 343 22.56 -0.29 -6.34
C ALA A 343 23.55 -1.45 -6.57
N LYS A 344 23.10 -2.71 -6.61
CA LYS A 344 23.95 -3.93 -6.48
C LYS A 344 24.98 -4.09 -7.62
N GLY A 345 26.07 -3.34 -7.55
CA GLY A 345 27.11 -3.28 -8.58
C GLY A 345 26.82 -2.31 -9.72
N LYS A 346 25.77 -1.49 -9.62
CA LYS A 346 25.41 -0.46 -10.61
C LYS A 346 25.47 0.92 -9.98
N ASN A 347 25.88 1.93 -10.74
CA ASN A 347 25.79 3.30 -10.26
C ASN A 347 24.37 3.84 -10.47
N ILE A 348 23.87 4.57 -9.49
CA ILE A 348 22.58 5.26 -9.58
C ILE A 348 22.80 6.72 -9.98
N ILE A 349 22.02 7.20 -10.95
CA ILE A 349 21.78 8.62 -11.20
C ILE A 349 20.38 8.92 -10.66
N LEU A 350 20.31 9.58 -9.51
CA LEU A 350 19.08 9.81 -8.79
C LEU A 350 18.45 11.14 -9.23
N ILE A 351 17.19 11.12 -9.63
CA ILE A 351 16.35 12.31 -9.76
C ILE A 351 15.46 12.41 -8.52
N ALA A 352 15.63 13.48 -7.73
CA ALA A 352 14.92 13.66 -6.47
C ALA A 352 14.40 15.08 -6.21
N GLY A 353 13.48 15.20 -5.25
CA GLY A 353 12.91 16.47 -4.82
C GLY A 353 11.42 16.62 -5.11
N GLY A 354 10.89 17.80 -4.75
CA GLY A 354 9.45 18.07 -4.59
C GLY A 354 9.16 18.74 -3.25
N GLU A 355 7.99 18.48 -2.66
CA GLU A 355 7.60 19.00 -1.36
C GLU A 355 8.03 18.05 -0.20
N SER A 356 8.89 18.53 0.72
CA SER A 356 9.50 17.70 1.78
C SER A 356 8.52 17.29 2.88
N LYS A 357 7.49 18.09 3.16
CA LYS A 357 6.59 17.93 4.32
C LYS A 357 7.32 17.88 5.68
N GLY A 358 8.48 18.54 5.79
CA GLY A 358 9.25 18.62 7.04
C GLY A 358 9.92 17.30 7.48
N GLN A 359 10.17 16.39 6.54
CA GLN A 359 10.88 15.13 6.79
C GLN A 359 12.40 15.37 6.94
N SER A 360 13.09 14.51 7.70
CA SER A 360 14.57 14.51 7.73
C SER A 360 15.15 13.72 6.57
N PHE A 361 16.12 14.31 5.86
CA PHE A 361 16.84 13.67 4.75
C PHE A 361 18.11 12.91 5.17
N GLU A 362 18.37 12.75 6.47
CA GLU A 362 19.58 12.04 6.96
C GLU A 362 19.68 10.60 6.42
N ALA A 363 18.56 9.88 6.37
CA ALA A 363 18.55 8.52 5.83
C ALA A 363 18.80 8.50 4.31
N LEU A 364 18.29 9.49 3.57
CA LEU A 364 18.56 9.65 2.14
C LEU A 364 20.05 9.90 1.90
N SER A 365 20.64 10.82 2.68
CA SER A 365 22.07 11.14 2.65
C SER A 365 22.95 9.90 2.82
N LYS A 366 22.62 9.04 3.78
CA LYS A 366 23.31 7.75 3.99
C LYS A 366 23.16 6.79 2.81
N ALA A 367 21.99 6.72 2.18
CA ALA A 367 21.73 5.83 1.06
C ALA A 367 22.43 6.29 -0.24
N VAL A 368 22.47 7.59 -0.47
CA VAL A 368 23.16 8.22 -1.61
C VAL A 368 24.66 7.98 -1.54
N LYS A 369 25.25 8.07 -0.34
CA LYS A 369 26.69 7.93 -0.12
C LYS A 369 27.23 6.58 -0.62
N GLY A 370 28.09 6.62 -1.63
CA GLY A 370 28.74 5.44 -2.21
C GLY A 370 27.87 4.62 -3.17
N THR A 371 26.63 5.06 -3.40
CA THR A 371 25.67 4.38 -4.29
C THR A 371 25.33 5.23 -5.52
N CYS A 372 25.07 6.52 -5.30
CA CYS A 372 24.71 7.43 -6.37
C CYS A 372 25.96 8.11 -6.93
N LYS A 373 26.17 7.97 -8.24
CA LYS A 373 27.19 8.68 -9.01
C LYS A 373 26.86 10.17 -9.15
N GLN A 374 25.57 10.47 -9.26
CA GLN A 374 25.02 11.80 -9.44
C GLN A 374 23.65 11.90 -8.78
N VAL A 375 23.35 13.07 -8.21
CA VAL A 375 22.01 13.44 -7.80
C VAL A 375 21.56 14.69 -8.57
N ILE A 376 20.37 14.62 -9.15
CA ILE A 376 19.71 15.71 -9.85
C ILE A 376 18.50 16.11 -9.01
N LEU A 377 18.51 17.34 -8.49
CA LEU A 377 17.49 17.83 -7.59
C LEU A 377 16.56 18.82 -8.28
N MET A 378 15.29 18.77 -7.92
CA MET A 378 14.25 19.67 -8.43
C MET A 378 13.19 19.98 -7.36
N GLY A 379 12.40 21.02 -7.59
CA GLY A 379 11.29 21.40 -6.71
C GLY A 379 11.68 22.07 -5.39
N ALA A 380 10.69 22.29 -4.55
CA ALA A 380 10.80 23.15 -3.36
C ALA A 380 11.86 22.65 -2.34
N ALA A 381 12.01 21.33 -2.18
CA ALA A 381 12.96 20.72 -1.27
C ALA A 381 14.38 20.55 -1.85
N ALA A 382 14.65 21.01 -3.08
CA ALA A 382 15.95 20.78 -3.71
C ALA A 382 17.12 21.32 -2.87
N ALA A 383 17.00 22.53 -2.33
CA ALA A 383 18.04 23.13 -1.47
C ALA A 383 18.20 22.36 -0.15
N GLU A 384 17.08 22.01 0.50
CA GLU A 384 17.08 21.25 1.76
C GLU A 384 17.74 19.88 1.59
N ILE A 385 17.45 19.18 0.49
CA ILE A 385 18.10 17.90 0.18
C ILE A 385 19.58 18.12 -0.09
N ALA A 386 19.96 19.10 -0.92
CA ALA A 386 21.36 19.37 -1.25
C ALA A 386 22.21 19.63 0.00
N GLU A 387 21.69 20.37 0.98
CA GLU A 387 22.36 20.65 2.25
C GLU A 387 22.53 19.39 3.13
N ALA A 388 21.60 18.44 3.04
CA ALA A 388 21.65 17.20 3.80
C ALA A 388 22.60 16.14 3.19
N LEU A 389 22.89 16.22 1.88
CA LEU A 389 23.75 15.26 1.19
C LEU A 389 25.23 15.44 1.57
N PRO A 390 26.06 14.38 1.48
CA PRO A 390 27.50 14.50 1.68
C PRO A 390 28.11 15.52 0.71
N SER A 391 29.07 16.32 1.16
CA SER A 391 29.68 17.39 0.35
C SER A 391 30.44 16.87 -0.88
N GLU A 392 30.85 15.60 -0.86
CA GLU A 392 31.45 14.88 -1.98
C GLU A 392 30.44 14.44 -3.06
N THR A 393 29.14 14.60 -2.81
CA THR A 393 28.08 14.20 -3.76
C THR A 393 28.00 15.19 -4.90
N ASN A 394 28.08 14.69 -6.14
CA ASN A 394 27.82 15.53 -7.31
C ASN A 394 26.31 15.82 -7.38
N VAL A 395 25.95 17.08 -7.16
CA VAL A 395 24.57 17.56 -7.19
C VAL A 395 24.40 18.56 -8.32
N VAL A 396 23.34 18.39 -9.12
CA VAL A 396 22.93 19.35 -10.16
C VAL A 396 21.46 19.70 -9.93
N LEU A 397 21.08 20.94 -10.24
CA LEU A 397 19.70 21.39 -10.16
C LEU A 397 19.05 21.35 -11.55
N ALA A 398 17.81 20.90 -11.61
CA ALA A 398 17.00 20.91 -12.82
C ALA A 398 15.68 21.66 -12.59
N ASP A 399 15.29 22.48 -13.56
CA ASP A 399 14.07 23.30 -13.47
C ASP A 399 12.80 22.51 -13.84
N SER A 400 12.95 21.41 -14.58
CA SER A 400 11.85 20.54 -14.97
C SER A 400 12.28 19.07 -15.00
N LEU A 401 11.29 18.18 -15.05
CA LEU A 401 11.56 16.74 -15.09
C LEU A 401 12.16 16.31 -16.42
N ASP A 402 11.73 16.92 -17.53
CA ASP A 402 12.30 16.66 -18.86
C ASP A 402 13.80 17.02 -18.89
N ILE A 403 14.15 18.21 -18.38
CA ILE A 403 15.53 18.65 -18.25
C ILE A 403 16.32 17.70 -17.33
N ALA A 404 15.73 17.25 -16.23
CA ALA A 404 16.38 16.31 -15.32
C ALA A 404 16.68 14.96 -16.00
N VAL A 405 15.77 14.46 -16.84
CA VAL A 405 15.95 13.21 -17.60
C VAL A 405 17.02 13.39 -18.70
N GLU A 406 17.02 14.52 -19.43
CA GLU A 406 18.06 14.85 -20.40
C GLU A 406 19.45 14.93 -19.76
N MET A 407 19.57 15.65 -18.64
CA MET A 407 20.80 15.72 -17.85
C MET A 407 21.24 14.35 -17.36
N ALA A 408 20.31 13.53 -16.85
CA ALA A 408 20.61 12.18 -16.39
C ALA A 408 21.15 11.30 -17.52
N SER A 409 20.51 11.35 -18.69
CA SER A 409 20.93 10.61 -19.89
C SER A 409 22.34 11.02 -20.34
N GLY A 410 22.64 12.33 -20.38
CA GLY A 410 23.96 12.82 -20.76
C GLY A 410 25.09 12.48 -19.79
N LEU A 411 24.77 12.21 -18.52
CA LEU A 411 25.74 11.82 -17.47
C LEU A 411 25.88 10.29 -17.31
N ALA A 412 24.92 9.53 -17.83
CA ALA A 412 24.85 8.09 -17.71
C ALA A 412 25.89 7.39 -18.61
N GLN A 413 26.37 6.25 -18.13
CA GLN A 413 27.25 5.34 -18.86
C GLN A 413 26.64 3.94 -18.90
N VAL A 414 27.10 3.11 -19.82
CA VAL A 414 26.65 1.71 -19.95
C VAL A 414 26.70 1.01 -18.58
N GLY A 415 25.57 0.43 -18.17
CA GLY A 415 25.41 -0.24 -16.88
C GLY A 415 24.89 0.64 -15.75
N ASP A 416 24.84 1.96 -15.91
CA ASP A 416 24.22 2.89 -14.96
C ASP A 416 22.68 2.74 -14.98
N VAL A 417 22.05 3.21 -13.90
CA VAL A 417 20.59 3.26 -13.76
C VAL A 417 20.16 4.68 -13.45
N VAL A 418 19.28 5.23 -14.28
CA VAL A 418 18.59 6.49 -14.01
C VAL A 418 17.31 6.19 -13.23
N LEU A 419 17.24 6.70 -12.01
CA LEU A 419 16.15 6.44 -11.07
C LEU A 419 15.42 7.73 -10.72
N LEU A 420 14.15 7.83 -11.09
CA LEU A 420 13.23 8.80 -10.48
C LEU A 420 12.73 8.21 -9.16
N SER A 421 13.29 8.63 -8.03
CA SER A 421 12.79 8.23 -6.70
C SER A 421 12.82 9.45 -5.76
N PRO A 422 11.72 10.23 -5.72
CA PRO A 422 11.80 11.64 -5.36
C PRO A 422 12.03 11.94 -3.88
N ALA A 423 11.79 10.99 -2.99
CA ALA A 423 11.75 11.17 -1.53
C ALA A 423 10.73 12.21 -1.01
N CYS A 424 10.02 12.90 -1.92
CA CYS A 424 9.14 14.03 -1.66
C CYS A 424 7.78 13.88 -2.35
N ALA A 425 6.77 14.55 -1.80
CA ALA A 425 5.49 14.71 -2.46
C ALA A 425 5.64 15.56 -3.74
N SER A 426 4.64 15.49 -4.63
CA SER A 426 4.72 16.09 -5.96
C SER A 426 4.00 17.43 -6.10
N PHE A 427 3.29 17.88 -5.06
CA PHE A 427 2.25 18.92 -5.17
C PHE A 427 2.77 20.32 -5.45
N ASP A 428 4.07 20.56 -5.29
CA ASP A 428 4.73 21.81 -5.62
C ASP A 428 4.86 22.02 -7.14
N MET A 429 4.99 20.94 -7.92
CA MET A 429 5.21 20.99 -9.37
C MET A 429 4.17 20.23 -10.20
N PHE A 430 3.43 19.31 -9.60
CA PHE A 430 2.51 18.40 -10.28
C PHE A 430 1.21 18.21 -9.50
N ALA A 431 0.12 17.88 -10.19
CA ALA A 431 -1.16 17.59 -9.54
C ALA A 431 -1.11 16.36 -8.62
N ASN A 432 -0.30 15.36 -8.96
CA ASN A 432 -0.10 14.14 -8.18
C ASN A 432 1.14 13.36 -8.67
N TYR A 433 1.50 12.30 -7.95
CA TYR A 433 2.68 11.50 -8.27
C TYR A 433 2.53 10.73 -9.59
N GLN A 434 1.30 10.38 -10.00
CA GLN A 434 1.03 9.70 -11.27
C GLN A 434 1.38 10.62 -12.44
N GLN A 435 0.98 11.89 -12.40
CA GLN A 435 1.33 12.87 -13.42
C GLN A 435 2.85 13.03 -13.52
N ARG A 436 3.56 13.18 -12.39
CA ARG A 436 5.03 13.24 -12.36
C ARG A 436 5.65 11.99 -12.99
N GLY A 437 5.14 10.81 -12.64
CA GLY A 437 5.64 9.54 -13.17
C GLY A 437 5.38 9.36 -14.66
N GLU A 438 4.26 9.87 -15.17
CA GLU A 438 3.93 9.81 -16.60
C GLU A 438 4.78 10.77 -17.42
N ILE A 439 5.05 11.98 -16.91
CA ILE A 439 5.99 12.92 -17.56
C ILE A 439 7.39 12.29 -17.65
N PHE A 440 7.87 11.64 -16.59
CA PHE A 440 9.13 10.89 -16.64
C PHE A 440 9.12 9.80 -17.70
N ARG A 441 8.05 9.00 -17.78
CA ARG A 441 7.91 7.98 -18.83
C ARG A 441 8.02 8.61 -20.21
N GLN A 442 7.27 9.67 -20.46
CA GLN A 442 7.25 10.35 -21.75
C GLN A 442 8.62 10.89 -22.12
N ALA A 443 9.33 11.55 -21.19
CA ALA A 443 10.68 12.05 -21.41
C ALA A 443 11.66 10.92 -21.77
N VAL A 444 11.61 9.80 -21.06
CA VAL A 444 12.45 8.62 -21.33
C VAL A 444 12.16 7.98 -22.69
N LEU A 445 10.88 7.88 -23.07
CA LEU A 445 10.49 7.30 -24.35
C LEU A 445 10.93 8.19 -25.53
N HIS A 446 10.79 9.51 -25.41
CA HIS A 446 11.29 10.44 -26.44
C HIS A 446 12.81 10.30 -26.65
N LEU A 447 13.59 10.18 -25.57
CA LEU A 447 15.04 9.96 -25.68
C LEU A 447 15.40 8.63 -26.34
N SER A 448 14.56 7.60 -26.20
CA SER A 448 14.82 6.28 -26.79
C SER A 448 14.54 6.26 -28.29
N ASP A 449 13.53 7.01 -28.73
CA ASP A 449 13.18 7.17 -30.14
C ASP A 449 14.25 7.99 -30.90
N GLU A 450 14.83 9.02 -30.28
CA GLU A 450 15.91 9.83 -30.90
C GLU A 450 17.23 9.06 -31.09
N VAL A 451 17.51 8.05 -30.26
CA VAL A 451 18.73 7.23 -30.37
C VAL A 451 18.59 6.12 -31.44
N THR A 452 17.35 5.77 -31.80
CA THR A 452 17.07 4.73 -32.82
C THR A 452 16.83 5.29 -34.23
N SER A 453 16.62 6.61 -34.37
CA SER A 453 16.62 7.35 -35.64
C SER A 453 18.01 7.80 -36.07
#